data_AF-A0A3N5FFM0-F1
#
_entry.id   AF-A0A3N5FFM0-F1
#
_cell.length_a   1.000
_cell.length_b   1.000
_cell.length_c   1.000
_cell.angle_alpha   90.00
_cell.angle_beta   90.00
_cell.angle_gamma   90.00
#
_symmetry.space_group_name_H-M   'P 1'
#
loop_
_entity.id
_entity.type
_entity.pdbx_description
1 polymer ?
#
loop_
_entity_poly.entity_id
_entity_poly.type
_entity_poly.pdbx_seq_one_letter_code
_entity_poly.pdbx_strand_id
1 'polypeptide(L)'
;MSTPDDKTKGVSADAGGKDVVASFKGADEKEHDEGPGGFVILFFIVGFVASLIIGWVVFPKLLYSQKQQPVDFNHAMHVETVDNGCESCHIFREDGSYAGVPKLAQCADCHQEVQGESPEEKIFVEEYVAKEKEVPWLVYSKQPDCVFFSHTVHVKLAGMDCATCHGPIGEST
;
A
#
# COMPACT_ATOMS: atom_id res chain seq x y z
N MET A 1 13.90 -33.10 -43.73
CA MET A 1 14.78 -33.88 -44.62
C MET A 1 16.19 -33.69 -44.10
N SER A 2 16.88 -34.61 -43.44
CA SER A 2 16.67 -36.04 -43.24
C SER A 2 17.58 -36.46 -42.07
N THR A 3 17.08 -37.17 -41.08
CA THR A 3 17.82 -38.35 -40.58
C THR A 3 17.59 -39.46 -41.63
N PRO A 4 18.45 -40.49 -41.82
CA PRO A 4 18.63 -41.55 -40.80
C PRO A 4 19.97 -42.32 -40.77
N ASP A 5 20.25 -42.86 -39.58
CA ASP A 5 20.64 -44.24 -39.24
C ASP A 5 21.66 -45.04 -40.08
N ASP A 6 22.62 -45.69 -39.40
CA ASP A 6 22.97 -47.08 -39.74
C ASP A 6 23.50 -47.92 -38.53
N LYS A 7 22.75 -49.01 -38.29
CA LYS A 7 23.15 -50.38 -37.91
C LYS A 7 23.72 -50.79 -36.54
N THR A 8 22.79 -51.32 -35.74
CA THR A 8 22.69 -52.73 -35.27
C THR A 8 23.89 -53.67 -35.34
N LYS A 9 24.14 -54.36 -34.21
CA LYS A 9 24.28 -55.83 -34.14
C LYS A 9 24.13 -56.31 -32.69
N GLY A 10 23.19 -57.23 -32.47
CA GLY A 10 22.96 -57.87 -31.17
C GLY A 10 23.79 -59.13 -30.94
N VAL A 11 23.51 -59.79 -29.81
CA VAL A 11 23.43 -61.25 -29.59
C VAL A 11 22.91 -61.46 -28.15
N SER A 12 22.09 -62.49 -27.95
CA SER A 12 21.42 -62.88 -26.71
C SER A 12 21.97 -64.20 -26.15
N ALA A 13 21.69 -64.44 -24.86
CA ALA A 13 21.71 -65.71 -24.11
C ALA A 13 23.11 -66.25 -23.68
N ASP A 14 23.35 -66.90 -22.53
CA ASP A 14 22.50 -67.60 -21.56
C ASP A 14 23.28 -67.87 -20.25
N ALA A 15 22.51 -68.18 -19.18
CA ALA A 15 22.80 -69.04 -18.03
C ALA A 15 23.83 -68.68 -16.95
N GLY A 16 23.31 -68.59 -15.71
CA GLY A 16 23.82 -69.43 -14.62
C GLY A 16 23.81 -68.83 -13.21
N GLY A 17 22.90 -69.29 -12.35
CA GLY A 17 23.23 -69.50 -10.92
C GLY A 17 22.50 -68.66 -9.87
N LYS A 18 21.30 -69.10 -9.50
CA LYS A 18 20.79 -69.34 -8.12
C LYS A 18 21.16 -68.39 -6.97
N ASP A 19 20.12 -67.75 -6.45
CA ASP A 19 19.75 -67.67 -5.03
C ASP A 19 20.79 -67.15 -4.02
N VAL A 20 20.73 -65.85 -3.71
CA VAL A 20 20.77 -65.40 -2.31
C VAL A 20 19.80 -64.24 -2.11
N VAL A 21 18.73 -64.54 -1.38
CA VAL A 21 17.83 -63.56 -0.78
C VAL A 21 18.59 -62.80 0.32
N ALA A 22 18.56 -61.47 0.27
CA ALA A 22 18.80 -60.62 1.43
C ALA A 22 18.02 -59.32 1.26
N SER A 23 16.76 -59.38 1.69
CA SER A 23 16.01 -58.21 2.11
C SER A 23 16.76 -57.54 3.26
N PHE A 24 17.20 -56.30 3.08
CA PHE A 24 17.51 -55.42 4.20
C PHE A 24 16.75 -54.11 4.03
N LYS A 25 15.57 -54.14 4.63
CA LYS A 25 14.77 -52.99 5.03
C LYS A 25 15.52 -52.29 6.18
N GLY A 26 16.06 -51.11 5.94
CA GLY A 26 16.35 -50.11 6.97
C GLY A 26 15.64 -48.84 6.51
N ALA A 27 14.41 -48.58 6.95
CA ALA A 27 14.14 -47.91 8.21
C ALA A 27 14.98 -46.63 8.32
N ASP A 28 14.38 -45.57 7.78
CA ASP A 28 14.69 -44.17 8.04
C ASP A 28 14.61 -43.95 9.56
N GLU A 29 15.68 -44.26 10.28
CA GLU A 29 15.80 -43.94 11.70
C GLU A 29 16.13 -42.47 11.81
N LYS A 30 15.11 -41.68 12.15
CA LYS A 30 15.29 -40.33 12.66
C LYS A 30 16.16 -40.41 13.91
N GLU A 31 17.44 -40.11 13.75
CA GLU A 31 18.34 -39.87 14.86
C GLU A 31 17.87 -38.59 15.58
N HIS A 32 17.15 -38.76 16.68
CA HIS A 32 16.87 -37.69 17.62
C HIS A 32 18.17 -37.39 18.36
N ASP A 33 18.98 -36.49 17.79
CA ASP A 33 20.11 -35.88 18.49
C ASP A 33 19.56 -34.96 19.60
N GLU A 34 19.33 -35.53 20.77
CA GLU A 34 18.98 -34.82 22.01
C GLU A 34 20.24 -34.17 22.66
N GLY A 35 21.19 -33.71 21.86
CA GLY A 35 22.35 -32.95 22.30
C GLY A 35 22.01 -31.47 22.57
N PRO A 36 22.84 -30.74 23.35
CA PRO A 36 22.62 -29.31 23.63
C PRO A 36 22.53 -28.44 22.35
N GLY A 37 23.03 -28.92 21.22
CA GLY A 37 22.89 -28.27 19.90
C GLY A 37 21.47 -28.26 19.34
N GLY A 38 20.69 -29.34 19.55
CA GLY A 38 19.30 -29.43 19.10
C GLY A 38 18.41 -28.39 19.79
N PHE A 39 18.60 -28.20 21.09
CA PHE A 39 17.94 -27.13 21.85
C PHE A 39 18.30 -25.74 21.32
N VAL A 40 19.59 -25.48 21.04
CA VAL A 40 20.04 -24.18 20.50
C VAL A 40 19.40 -23.89 19.14
N ILE A 41 19.36 -24.88 18.23
CA ILE A 41 18.74 -24.73 16.91
C ILE A 41 17.23 -24.50 17.04
N LEU A 42 16.55 -25.23 17.93
CA LEU A 42 15.12 -25.05 18.18
C LEU A 42 14.81 -23.62 18.67
N PHE A 43 15.53 -23.12 19.67
CA PHE A 43 15.34 -21.76 20.17
C PHE A 43 15.65 -20.71 19.10
N PHE A 44 16.65 -20.95 18.25
CA PHE A 44 16.94 -20.08 17.11
C PHE A 44 15.79 -20.03 16.11
N ILE A 45 15.23 -21.18 15.72
CA ILE A 45 14.11 -21.26 14.78
C ILE A 45 12.87 -20.59 15.37
N VAL A 46 12.56 -20.85 16.63
CA VAL A 46 11.42 -20.21 17.33
C VAL A 46 11.60 -18.70 17.39
N GLY A 47 12.79 -18.23 17.78
CA GLY A 47 13.11 -16.80 17.82
C GLY A 47 13.04 -16.12 16.44
N PHE A 48 13.53 -16.79 15.40
CA PHE A 48 13.49 -16.29 14.02
C PHE A 48 12.05 -16.18 13.50
N VAL A 49 11.23 -17.21 13.70
CA VAL A 49 9.81 -17.19 13.33
C VAL A 49 9.05 -16.10 14.12
N ALA A 50 9.31 -15.98 15.42
CA ALA A 50 8.72 -14.92 16.23
C ALA A 50 9.12 -13.53 15.72
N SER A 51 10.39 -13.32 15.36
CA SER A 51 10.88 -12.06 14.79
C SER A 51 10.21 -11.72 13.46
N LEU A 52 10.00 -12.71 12.58
CA LEU A 52 9.27 -12.50 11.32
C LEU A 52 7.80 -12.13 11.57
N ILE A 53 7.12 -12.81 12.50
CA ILE A 53 5.73 -12.48 12.84
C ILE A 53 5.64 -11.05 13.42
N ILE A 54 6.53 -10.71 14.34
CA ILE A 54 6.56 -9.36 14.93
C ILE A 54 6.85 -8.32 13.85
N GLY A 55 7.87 -8.53 13.01
CA GLY A 55 8.30 -7.58 11.99
C GLY A 55 7.27 -7.38 10.86
N TRP A 56 6.54 -8.41 10.48
CA TRP A 56 5.62 -8.35 9.33
C TRP A 56 4.15 -8.16 9.72
N VAL A 57 3.74 -8.57 10.93
CA VAL A 57 2.33 -8.48 11.35
C VAL A 57 2.12 -7.39 12.40
N VAL A 58 2.98 -7.34 13.41
CA VAL A 58 2.79 -6.45 14.56
C VAL A 58 3.35 -5.05 14.27
N PHE A 59 4.56 -4.98 13.75
CA PHE A 59 5.27 -3.73 13.51
C PHE A 59 4.54 -2.79 12.54
N PRO A 60 3.97 -3.23 11.40
CA PRO A 60 3.20 -2.34 10.54
C PRO A 60 1.97 -1.76 11.24
N LYS A 61 1.26 -2.58 12.03
CA LYS A 61 0.09 -2.12 12.80
C LYS A 61 0.44 -1.10 13.90
N LEU A 62 1.68 -1.11 14.39
CA LEU A 62 2.16 -0.12 15.36
C LEU A 62 2.64 1.18 14.69
N LEU A 63 3.21 1.09 13.48
CA LEU A 63 3.73 2.26 12.76
C LEU A 63 2.65 3.04 12.03
N TYR A 64 1.70 2.35 11.40
CA TYR A 64 0.67 2.99 10.59
C TYR A 64 -0.54 3.33 11.45
N SER A 65 -0.85 4.62 11.55
CA SER A 65 -2.08 5.13 12.14
C SER A 65 -3.01 5.57 11.02
N GLN A 66 -4.28 5.17 11.11
CA GLN A 66 -5.36 5.70 10.29
C GLN A 66 -6.23 6.55 11.21
N LYS A 67 -6.43 7.81 10.83
CA LYS A 67 -7.33 8.73 11.55
C LYS A 67 -8.46 9.14 10.63
N GLN A 68 -9.67 9.14 11.15
CA GLN A 68 -10.82 9.67 10.43
C GLN A 68 -10.71 11.19 10.33
N GLN A 69 -11.11 11.73 9.18
CA GLN A 69 -11.22 13.17 9.00
C GLN A 69 -12.38 13.73 9.83
N PRO A 70 -12.36 15.03 10.19
CA PRO A 70 -13.47 15.63 10.94
C PRO A 70 -14.80 15.65 10.16
N VAL A 71 -14.72 15.65 8.83
CA VAL A 71 -15.83 15.52 7.88
C VAL A 71 -15.30 14.62 6.76
N ASP A 72 -16.10 13.65 6.31
CA ASP A 72 -15.70 12.80 5.19
C ASP A 72 -15.99 13.54 3.87
N PHE A 73 -14.94 13.87 3.13
CA PHE A 73 -15.04 14.71 1.94
C PHE A 73 -14.88 13.88 0.67
N ASN A 74 -15.88 13.98 -0.20
CA ASN A 74 -15.91 13.24 -1.45
C ASN A 74 -15.26 14.05 -2.60
N HIS A 75 -14.00 13.78 -2.92
CA HIS A 75 -13.31 14.44 -4.04
C HIS A 75 -13.95 14.10 -5.39
N ALA A 76 -14.37 12.84 -5.60
CA ALA A 76 -14.93 12.39 -6.87
C ALA A 76 -16.15 13.22 -7.29
N MET A 77 -17.08 13.46 -6.35
CA MET A 77 -18.28 14.26 -6.59
C MET A 77 -17.96 15.72 -6.87
N HIS A 78 -17.00 16.32 -6.15
CA HIS A 78 -16.65 17.73 -6.34
C HIS A 78 -15.88 17.96 -7.64
N VAL A 79 -14.99 17.05 -8.03
CA VAL A 79 -14.25 17.16 -9.30
C VAL A 79 -15.19 17.02 -10.51
N GLU A 80 -16.27 16.25 -10.38
CA GLU A 80 -17.31 16.13 -11.42
C GLU A 80 -18.24 17.35 -11.47
N THR A 81 -18.56 17.94 -10.31
CA THR A 81 -19.57 19.01 -10.19
C THR A 81 -19.00 20.41 -10.37
N VAL A 82 -17.75 20.64 -9.95
CA VAL A 82 -17.12 21.96 -9.92
C VAL A 82 -16.21 22.17 -11.13
N ASP A 83 -16.35 23.33 -11.77
CA ASP A 83 -15.50 23.73 -12.88
C ASP A 83 -14.02 23.90 -12.47
N ASN A 84 -13.10 23.69 -13.42
CA ASN A 84 -11.64 23.79 -13.22
C ASN A 84 -11.00 22.69 -12.34
N GLY A 85 -11.74 21.63 -12.01
CA GLY A 85 -11.20 20.42 -11.39
C GLY A 85 -10.42 20.72 -10.10
N CYS A 86 -9.19 20.22 -9.98
CA CYS A 86 -8.37 20.40 -8.78
C CYS A 86 -8.06 21.86 -8.43
N GLU A 87 -7.91 22.73 -9.43
CA GLU A 87 -7.53 24.14 -9.23
C GLU A 87 -8.71 24.99 -8.74
N SER A 88 -9.94 24.47 -8.77
CA SER A 88 -11.11 25.14 -8.17
C SER A 88 -10.90 25.36 -6.68
N CYS A 89 -10.36 24.34 -6.01
CA CYS A 89 -10.19 24.35 -4.58
C CYS A 89 -8.74 24.56 -4.13
N HIS A 90 -7.80 24.02 -4.91
CA HIS A 90 -6.37 24.03 -4.59
C HIS A 90 -5.65 25.06 -5.46
N ILE A 91 -5.79 26.32 -5.08
CA ILE A 91 -5.43 27.44 -5.95
C ILE A 91 -3.94 27.78 -5.92
N PHE A 92 -3.43 28.20 -7.08
CA PHE A 92 -2.21 28.99 -7.17
C PHE A 92 -2.58 30.47 -7.04
N ARG A 93 -1.95 31.17 -6.08
CA ARG A 93 -2.10 32.62 -5.94
C ARG A 93 -1.26 33.35 -6.98
N GLU A 94 -1.56 34.63 -7.19
CA GLU A 94 -0.86 35.49 -8.16
C GLU A 94 0.65 35.63 -7.86
N ASP A 95 1.04 35.50 -6.59
CA ASP A 95 2.44 35.52 -6.15
C ASP A 95 3.18 34.18 -6.39
N GLY A 96 2.51 33.18 -6.95
CA GLY A 96 3.04 31.85 -7.18
C GLY A 96 3.06 30.96 -5.94
N SER A 97 2.45 31.37 -4.82
CA SER A 97 2.22 30.49 -3.67
C SER A 97 1.05 29.53 -3.92
N TYR A 98 1.09 28.34 -3.31
CA TYR A 98 0.05 27.33 -3.46
C TYR A 98 -0.79 27.22 -2.19
N ALA A 99 -2.11 27.19 -2.34
CA ALA A 99 -3.04 26.89 -1.27
C ALA A 99 -3.36 25.40 -1.29
N GLY A 100 -2.76 24.65 -0.36
CA GLY A 100 -3.04 23.22 -0.18
C GLY A 100 -4.48 22.98 0.26
N VAL A 101 -4.76 23.00 1.55
CA VAL A 101 -6.13 22.79 2.05
C VAL A 101 -6.95 24.08 1.92
N PRO A 102 -8.15 24.05 1.32
CA PRO A 102 -8.99 25.22 1.16
C PRO A 102 -9.50 25.75 2.51
N LYS A 103 -9.81 27.05 2.54
CA LYS A 103 -10.42 27.71 3.70
C LYS A 103 -11.92 27.48 3.72
N LEU A 104 -12.52 27.57 4.91
CA LEU A 104 -13.97 27.47 5.09
C LEU A 104 -14.75 28.37 4.13
N ALA A 105 -14.28 29.60 3.90
CA ALA A 105 -14.91 30.57 3.02
C ALA A 105 -15.19 30.03 1.61
N GLN A 106 -14.23 29.29 1.02
CA GLN A 106 -14.37 28.77 -0.33
C GLN A 106 -15.40 27.63 -0.43
N CYS A 107 -15.53 26.84 0.64
CA CYS A 107 -16.58 25.84 0.75
C CYS A 107 -17.95 26.49 0.99
N ALA A 108 -17.97 27.56 1.79
CA ALA A 108 -19.16 28.36 2.08
C ALA A 108 -19.64 29.20 0.89
N ASP A 109 -18.90 29.27 -0.22
CA ASP A 109 -19.42 29.90 -1.45
C ASP A 109 -20.59 29.09 -2.05
N CYS A 110 -20.63 27.78 -1.81
CA CYS A 110 -21.74 26.90 -2.24
C CYS A 110 -22.53 26.30 -1.06
N HIS A 111 -21.85 25.94 0.03
CA HIS A 111 -22.45 25.28 1.20
C HIS A 111 -22.79 26.26 2.33
N GLN A 112 -23.42 27.40 2.02
CA GLN A 112 -23.98 28.29 3.07
C GLN A 112 -25.13 27.60 3.82
N GLU A 113 -25.86 26.77 3.09
CA GLU A 113 -26.91 25.90 3.58
C GLU A 113 -26.66 24.49 3.03
N VAL A 114 -27.33 23.49 3.61
CA VAL A 114 -27.23 22.11 3.14
C VAL A 114 -27.90 22.00 1.77
N GLN A 115 -27.14 21.62 0.75
CA GLN A 115 -27.59 21.51 -0.64
C GLN A 115 -27.99 20.07 -1.01
N GLY A 116 -27.37 19.07 -0.39
CA GLY A 116 -27.61 17.64 -0.63
C GLY A 116 -28.27 16.91 0.54
N GLU A 117 -28.22 15.58 0.49
CA GLU A 117 -28.80 14.70 1.51
C GLU A 117 -27.73 14.00 2.38
N SER A 118 -26.44 14.30 2.15
CA SER A 118 -25.37 13.60 2.87
C SER A 118 -25.35 14.01 4.36
N PRO A 119 -25.29 13.04 5.29
CA PRO A 119 -25.11 13.34 6.71
C PRO A 119 -23.84 14.17 6.97
N GLU A 120 -22.79 13.97 6.19
CA GLU A 120 -21.49 14.63 6.29
C GLU A 120 -21.58 16.12 5.95
N GLU A 121 -22.32 16.49 4.91
CA GLU A 121 -22.58 17.90 4.58
C GLU A 121 -23.37 18.59 5.68
N LYS A 122 -24.38 17.92 6.25
CA LYS A 122 -25.15 18.49 7.35
C LYS A 122 -24.25 18.80 8.55
N ILE A 123 -23.37 17.87 8.91
CA ILE A 123 -22.36 18.08 9.96
C ILE A 123 -21.45 19.26 9.57
N PHE A 124 -20.99 19.31 8.32
CA PHE A 124 -20.14 20.40 7.83
C PHE A 124 -20.79 21.77 8.02
N VAL A 125 -22.03 21.93 7.54
CA VAL A 125 -22.75 23.20 7.59
C VAL A 125 -23.09 23.60 9.03
N GLU A 126 -23.62 22.69 9.84
CA GLU A 126 -24.05 23.00 11.22
C GLU A 126 -22.88 23.25 12.18
N GLU A 127 -21.78 22.51 12.05
CA GLU A 127 -20.66 22.57 13.01
C GLU A 127 -19.55 23.53 12.59
N TYR A 128 -19.36 23.77 11.30
CA TYR A 128 -18.24 24.57 10.79
C TYR A 128 -18.71 25.85 10.11
N VAL A 129 -19.63 25.78 9.15
CA VAL A 129 -20.10 26.97 8.43
C VAL A 129 -20.90 27.90 9.36
N ALA A 130 -21.94 27.40 10.01
CA ALA A 130 -22.82 28.20 10.87
C ALA A 130 -22.11 28.78 12.10
N LYS A 131 -21.01 28.15 12.53
CA LYS A 131 -20.20 28.59 13.67
C LYS A 131 -18.94 29.36 13.26
N GLU A 132 -18.77 29.62 11.95
CA GLU A 132 -17.61 30.29 11.36
C GLU A 132 -16.27 29.69 11.83
N LYS A 133 -16.24 28.36 11.95
CA LYS A 133 -15.13 27.60 12.51
C LYS A 133 -14.44 26.80 11.41
N GLU A 134 -13.14 27.02 11.22
CA GLU A 134 -12.33 26.24 10.29
C GLU A 134 -12.34 24.74 10.63
N VAL A 135 -12.42 23.91 9.60
CA VAL A 135 -12.33 22.45 9.76
C VAL A 135 -10.88 22.09 10.09
N PRO A 136 -10.62 21.36 11.19
CA PRO A 136 -9.27 20.96 11.59
C PRO A 136 -8.81 19.74 10.79
N TRP A 137 -8.65 19.90 9.48
CA TRP A 137 -8.26 18.84 8.56
C TRP A 137 -6.95 18.15 8.99
N LEU A 138 -6.94 16.82 8.94
CA LEU A 138 -5.73 16.04 9.17
C LEU A 138 -4.95 15.96 7.87
N VAL A 139 -3.84 16.69 7.80
CA VAL A 139 -3.00 16.77 6.60
C VAL A 139 -1.90 15.71 6.63
N TYR A 140 -2.04 14.68 5.81
CA TYR A 140 -1.07 13.58 5.71
C TYR A 140 0.22 13.97 4.97
N SER A 141 0.12 14.84 3.95
CA SER A 141 1.26 15.24 3.11
C SER A 141 1.96 16.52 3.60
N LYS A 142 1.97 16.76 4.92
CA LYS A 142 2.65 17.93 5.50
C LYS A 142 4.17 17.72 5.49
N GLN A 143 4.89 18.69 4.95
CA GLN A 143 6.35 18.66 4.92
C GLN A 143 6.95 19.14 6.25
N PRO A 144 8.18 18.69 6.61
CA PRO A 144 8.90 19.22 7.75
C PRO A 144 9.21 20.72 7.59
N ASP A 145 9.22 21.46 8.69
CA ASP A 145 9.43 22.92 8.67
C ASP A 145 10.82 23.35 8.16
N CYS A 146 11.78 22.43 8.08
CA CYS A 146 13.13 22.67 7.56
C CYS A 146 13.28 22.41 6.04
N VAL A 147 12.20 22.07 5.34
CA VAL A 147 12.21 21.78 3.90
C VAL A 147 11.34 22.81 3.18
N PHE A 148 11.85 23.32 2.06
CA PHE A 148 11.08 24.16 1.15
C PHE A 148 10.72 23.37 -0.11
N PHE A 149 9.45 23.43 -0.49
CA PHE A 149 8.92 22.83 -1.72
C PHE A 149 7.96 23.80 -2.40
N SER A 150 8.11 23.98 -3.71
CA SER A 150 7.26 24.85 -4.50
C SER A 150 6.41 24.04 -5.49
N HIS A 151 5.10 24.02 -5.28
CA HIS A 151 4.16 23.39 -6.21
C HIS A 151 4.21 24.07 -7.60
N THR A 152 4.42 25.39 -7.66
CA THR A 152 4.43 26.16 -8.92
C THR A 152 5.55 25.72 -9.84
N VAL A 153 6.73 25.40 -9.29
CA VAL A 153 7.85 24.85 -10.07
C VAL A 153 7.50 23.50 -10.69
N HIS A 154 6.78 22.67 -9.94
CA HIS A 154 6.47 21.30 -10.35
C HIS A 154 5.30 21.27 -11.36
N VAL A 155 4.24 22.03 -11.09
CA VAL A 155 3.00 22.01 -11.89
C VAL A 155 3.08 23.01 -13.03
N LYS A 156 3.33 24.30 -12.75
CA LYS A 156 3.24 25.36 -13.77
C LYS A 156 4.50 25.45 -14.65
N LEU A 157 5.69 25.24 -14.10
CA LEU A 157 6.95 25.30 -14.88
C LEU A 157 7.33 23.97 -15.53
N ALA A 158 7.24 22.86 -14.79
CA ALA A 158 7.62 21.53 -15.29
C ALA A 158 6.45 20.75 -15.91
N GLY A 159 5.21 21.23 -15.78
CA GLY A 159 4.03 20.61 -16.40
C GLY A 159 3.67 19.24 -15.83
N MET A 160 4.00 18.96 -14.56
CA MET A 160 3.69 17.67 -13.94
C MET A 160 2.27 17.62 -13.41
N ASP A 161 1.60 16.49 -13.67
CA ASP A 161 0.26 16.21 -13.16
C ASP A 161 0.26 15.98 -11.65
N CYS A 162 -0.78 16.50 -10.97
CA CYS A 162 -0.96 16.36 -9.52
C CYS A 162 -0.94 14.89 -9.07
N ALA A 163 -1.57 14.01 -9.85
CA ALA A 163 -1.70 12.58 -9.56
C ALA A 163 -0.36 11.85 -9.54
N THR A 164 0.67 12.38 -10.20
CA THR A 164 2.02 11.82 -10.18
C THR A 164 2.58 11.74 -8.75
N CYS A 165 2.26 12.73 -7.91
CA CYS A 165 2.72 12.79 -6.52
C CYS A 165 1.63 12.42 -5.51
N HIS A 166 0.38 12.79 -5.77
CA HIS A 166 -0.73 12.61 -4.83
C HIS A 166 -1.59 11.35 -5.10
N GLY A 167 -1.28 10.59 -6.15
CA GLY A 167 -2.10 9.46 -6.58
C GLY A 167 -3.47 9.90 -7.11
N PRO A 168 -4.43 8.96 -7.25
CA PRO A 168 -5.77 9.23 -7.75
C PRO A 168 -6.66 9.87 -6.68
N ILE A 169 -6.18 10.92 -5.99
CA ILE A 169 -6.93 11.58 -4.90
C ILE A 169 -8.25 12.18 -5.38
N GLY A 170 -8.32 12.60 -6.64
CA GLY A 170 -9.55 13.10 -7.27
C GLY A 170 -10.67 12.05 -7.35
N GLU A 171 -10.36 10.76 -7.19
CA GLU A 171 -11.32 9.65 -7.20
C GLU A 171 -11.71 9.21 -5.77
N SER A 172 -11.19 9.88 -4.74
CA SER A 172 -11.47 9.52 -3.34
C SER A 172 -12.88 9.95 -2.91
N THR A 173 -13.49 9.13 -2.04
CA THR A 173 -14.85 9.30 -1.51
C THR A 173 -14.85 9.31 -0.01
#